data_AF-A0A7S0JD15-F1
#
_entry.id   AF-A0A7S0JD15-F1
#
_cell.length_a   1.000
_cell.length_b   1.000
_cell.length_c   1.000
_cell.angle_alpha   90.00
_cell.angle_beta   90.00
_cell.angle_gamma   90.00
#
_symmetry.space_group_name_H-M   'P 1'
#
loop_
_entity.id
_entity.type
_entity.pdbx_description
1 polymer ?
#
loop_
_entity_poly.entity_id
_entity_poly.type
_entity_poly.pdbx_seq_one_letter_code
_entity_poly.pdbx_strand_id
1 'polypeptide(L)'
;REHATAIGHLAIASGDGATAVGLMTAARSLGEVALGTHTQDEAPHSTNRFHPGDAILRVGIGTAARRHDGLRLYKNGTLYLSKPGGQPLIDVQAAIEAKASRQGGRGTRG
;
A
#
# COMPACT_ATOMS: atom_id res chain seq x y z
N ARG A 1 16.55 16.28 11.73
CA ARG A 1 16.13 15.21 10.79
C ARG A 1 14.84 15.67 10.17
N GLU A 2 14.74 15.73 8.84
CA GLU A 2 13.65 15.23 7.98
C GLU A 2 14.14 15.40 6.52
N HIS A 3 14.22 14.32 5.75
CA HIS A 3 14.44 14.37 4.30
C HIS A 3 13.24 13.70 3.64
N ALA A 4 12.19 14.47 3.37
CA ALA A 4 11.07 14.02 2.58
C ALA A 4 11.17 14.58 1.16
N THR A 5 10.79 13.78 0.17
CA THR A 5 10.86 14.16 -1.25
C THR A 5 9.47 14.06 -1.87
N ALA A 6 8.93 15.16 -2.38
CA ALA A 6 7.68 15.17 -3.12
C ALA A 6 7.91 15.65 -4.55
N ILE A 7 7.52 14.84 -5.54
CA ILE A 7 7.67 15.13 -6.96
C ILE A 7 6.30 14.99 -7.64
N GLY A 8 5.79 16.07 -8.22
CA GLY A 8 4.52 16.07 -8.96
C GLY A 8 3.43 16.94 -8.32
N HIS A 9 2.32 17.11 -9.04
CA HIS A 9 1.26 18.03 -8.64
C HIS A 9 0.52 17.52 -7.41
N LEU A 10 0.54 18.32 -6.32
CA LEU A 10 -0.08 18.00 -5.04
C LEU A 10 0.42 16.68 -4.41
N ALA A 11 1.65 16.25 -4.74
CA ALA A 11 2.30 15.15 -4.04
C ALA A 11 2.66 15.59 -2.61
N ILE A 12 2.46 14.71 -1.62
CA ILE A 12 2.72 14.96 -0.20
C ILE A 12 3.65 13.87 0.32
N ALA A 13 4.81 14.26 0.82
CA ALA A 13 5.71 13.39 1.57
C ALA A 13 5.89 14.00 2.97
N SER A 14 5.30 13.38 4.00
CA SER A 14 5.28 13.93 5.37
C SER A 14 5.79 12.96 6.44
N GLY A 15 6.22 11.76 6.04
CA GLY A 15 6.97 10.87 6.92
C GLY A 15 8.46 11.17 6.86
N ASP A 16 9.18 10.90 7.95
CA ASP A 16 10.64 10.97 7.98
C ASP A 16 11.20 10.06 6.87
N GLY A 17 11.99 10.59 5.93
CA GLY A 17 12.55 9.79 4.83
C GLY A 17 11.55 9.38 3.75
N ALA A 18 10.32 9.91 3.77
CA ALA A 18 9.28 9.53 2.82
C ALA A 18 9.53 10.10 1.42
N THR A 19 9.04 9.39 0.40
CA THR A 19 9.10 9.83 -1.01
C THR A 19 7.74 9.68 -1.67
N ALA A 20 7.19 10.77 -2.22
CA ALA A 20 5.93 10.77 -2.96
C ALA A 20 6.15 11.24 -4.41
N VAL A 21 5.73 10.45 -5.40
CA VAL A 21 5.94 10.73 -6.83
C VAL A 21 4.64 10.57 -7.63
N GLY A 22 4.09 11.67 -8.14
CA GLY A 22 2.96 11.67 -9.06
C GLY A 22 1.91 12.73 -8.77
N LEU A 23 0.68 12.47 -9.19
CA LEU A 23 -0.45 13.40 -9.02
C LEU A 23 -1.24 13.02 -7.77
N MET A 24 -1.31 13.92 -6.78
CA MET A 24 -2.04 13.71 -5.51
C MET A 24 -1.64 12.43 -4.75
N THR A 25 -0.37 12.01 -4.84
CA THR A 25 0.18 10.88 -4.08
C THR A 25 0.57 11.31 -2.67
N ALA A 26 0.34 10.47 -1.66
CA ALA A 26 0.68 10.77 -0.27
C ALA A 26 1.53 9.64 0.34
N ALA A 27 2.75 9.96 0.78
CA ALA A 27 3.62 9.12 1.59
C ALA A 27 3.76 9.74 2.98
N ARG A 28 3.05 9.20 3.97
CA ARG A 28 2.86 9.84 5.28
C ARG A 28 3.63 9.16 6.42
N SER A 29 4.04 7.92 6.24
CA SER A 29 4.70 7.11 7.27
C SER A 29 6.22 7.16 7.14
N LEU A 30 6.95 6.84 8.22
CA LEU A 30 8.43 6.73 8.21
C LEU A 30 8.89 5.86 7.03
N GLY A 31 9.76 6.41 6.17
CA GLY A 31 10.38 5.73 5.02
C GLY A 31 9.41 5.27 3.94
N GLU A 32 8.17 5.76 3.93
CA GLU A 32 7.15 5.35 2.95
C GLU A 32 7.48 5.87 1.55
N VAL A 33 7.28 5.02 0.54
CA VAL A 33 7.29 5.42 -0.87
C VAL A 33 5.87 5.36 -1.43
N ALA A 34 5.37 6.46 -1.97
CA ALA A 34 4.09 6.52 -2.66
C ALA A 34 4.29 6.96 -4.11
N LEU A 35 3.68 6.26 -5.06
CA LEU A 35 3.74 6.64 -6.47
C LEU A 35 2.40 6.49 -7.21
N GLY A 36 2.26 7.13 -8.37
CA GLY A 36 1.11 6.98 -9.27
C GLY A 36 0.13 8.16 -9.21
N THR A 37 -1.17 7.87 -9.15
CA THR A 37 -2.22 8.90 -9.14
C THR A 37 -3.22 8.67 -8.02
N HIS A 38 -3.51 9.72 -7.25
CA HIS A 38 -4.57 9.76 -6.24
C HIS A 38 -4.55 8.52 -5.32
N THR A 39 -3.43 8.30 -4.62
CA THR A 39 -3.36 7.28 -3.56
C THR A 39 -4.48 7.49 -2.55
N GLN A 40 -4.84 6.44 -1.81
CA GLN A 40 -5.68 6.64 -0.63
C GLN A 40 -5.00 7.58 0.35
N ASP A 41 -5.81 8.40 1.00
CA ASP A 41 -5.33 9.38 1.97
C ASP A 41 -5.61 8.86 3.38
N GLU A 42 -4.72 8.03 3.88
CA GLU A 42 -4.83 7.41 5.20
C GLU A 42 -3.80 8.00 6.15
N ALA A 43 -4.22 8.27 7.39
CA ALA A 43 -3.29 8.69 8.43
C ALA A 43 -2.36 7.53 8.82
N PRO A 44 -1.04 7.79 8.95
CA PRO A 44 -0.12 6.80 9.49
C PRO A 44 -0.33 6.68 11.00
N HIS A 45 0.02 5.53 11.55
CA HIS A 45 0.23 5.33 12.98
C HIS A 45 1.45 6.11 13.47
N SER A 46 2.51 6.22 12.65
CA SER A 46 3.66 7.06 12.96
C SER A 46 4.32 7.67 11.72
N THR A 47 4.62 8.97 11.80
CA THR A 47 5.39 9.67 10.77
C THR A 47 6.90 9.48 10.92
N ASN A 48 7.39 9.15 12.12
CA ASN A 48 8.83 9.17 12.45
C ASN A 48 9.34 7.91 13.20
N ARG A 49 8.48 6.94 13.50
CA ARG A 49 8.86 5.65 14.09
C ARG A 49 8.36 4.51 13.21
N PHE A 50 9.07 3.39 13.27
CA PHE A 50 8.62 2.18 12.61
C PHE A 50 7.36 1.67 13.32
N HIS A 51 6.26 1.53 12.58
CA HIS A 51 5.05 0.90 13.09
C HIS A 51 4.58 -0.18 12.10
N PRO A 52 4.32 -1.42 12.54
CA PRO A 52 4.02 -2.54 11.64
C PRO A 52 2.76 -2.32 10.78
N GLY A 53 1.78 -1.56 11.30
CA GLY A 53 0.55 -1.22 10.57
C GLY A 53 0.70 -0.10 9.53
N ASP A 54 1.86 0.54 9.42
CA ASP A 54 2.07 1.61 8.44
C ASP A 54 2.51 1.07 7.09
N ALA A 55 2.21 1.81 6.03
CA ALA A 55 2.70 1.47 4.70
C ALA A 55 4.22 1.72 4.58
N ILE A 56 4.89 0.88 3.81
CA ILE A 56 6.25 1.14 3.31
C ILE A 56 6.24 1.46 1.81
N LEU A 57 5.25 0.94 1.06
CA LEU A 57 5.04 1.21 -0.35
C LEU A 57 3.56 1.36 -0.67
N ARG A 58 3.18 2.39 -1.44
CA ARG A 58 1.84 2.60 -2.02
C ARG A 58 1.93 2.90 -3.51
N VAL A 59 1.03 2.31 -4.29
CA VAL A 59 0.83 2.65 -5.70
C VAL A 59 -0.63 3.06 -5.90
N GLY A 60 -0.83 4.35 -6.13
CA GLY A 60 -2.15 4.93 -6.41
C GLY A 60 -2.56 4.70 -7.85
N ILE A 61 -3.78 4.20 -8.05
CA ILE A 61 -4.44 4.04 -9.36
C ILE A 61 -5.80 4.75 -9.39
N GLY A 62 -5.98 5.72 -8.49
CA GLY A 62 -7.21 6.46 -8.32
C GLY A 62 -7.34 7.65 -9.25
N THR A 63 -8.51 8.27 -9.18
CA THR A 63 -8.83 9.55 -9.83
C THR A 63 -9.17 10.60 -8.78
N ALA A 64 -9.32 11.87 -9.19
CA ALA A 64 -9.74 12.95 -8.30
C ALA A 64 -11.08 12.67 -7.61
N ALA A 65 -12.00 12.00 -8.32
CA ALA A 65 -13.31 11.62 -7.77
C ALA A 65 -13.25 10.38 -6.87
N ARG A 66 -12.23 9.53 -7.03
CA ARG A 66 -12.11 8.28 -6.28
C ARG A 66 -10.64 7.89 -6.09
N ARG A 67 -10.06 8.37 -4.99
CA ARG A 67 -8.75 7.93 -4.50
C ARG A 67 -8.74 6.42 -4.29
N HIS A 68 -7.66 5.76 -4.68
CA HIS A 68 -7.56 4.30 -4.63
C HIS A 68 -6.11 3.84 -4.69
N ASP A 69 -5.74 2.92 -3.80
CA ASP A 69 -4.45 2.22 -3.88
C ASP A 69 -4.66 0.90 -4.62
N GLY A 70 -3.90 0.69 -5.68
CA GLY A 70 -3.87 -0.59 -6.40
C GLY A 70 -3.01 -1.62 -5.68
N LEU A 71 -1.92 -1.12 -5.08
CA LEU A 71 -0.98 -1.89 -4.28
C LEU A 71 -0.63 -1.11 -3.02
N ARG A 72 -0.58 -1.83 -1.91
CA ARG A 72 -0.02 -1.32 -0.66
C ARG A 72 0.73 -2.44 0.06
N LEU A 73 2.00 -2.20 0.37
CA LEU A 73 2.79 -3.06 1.23
C LEU A 73 2.91 -2.38 2.59
N TYR A 74 2.53 -3.09 3.64
CA TYR A 74 2.70 -2.64 5.02
C TYR A 74 4.06 -3.07 5.57
N LYS A 75 4.51 -2.37 6.62
CA LYS A 75 5.77 -2.63 7.32
C LYS A 75 5.82 -4.00 8.01
N ASN A 76 4.67 -4.61 8.30
CA ASN A 76 4.57 -5.99 8.78
C ASN A 76 4.65 -7.06 7.67
N GLY A 77 4.77 -6.66 6.40
CA GLY A 77 4.82 -7.58 5.25
C GLY A 77 3.46 -7.91 4.62
N THR A 78 2.34 -7.46 5.20
CA THR A 78 1.02 -7.65 4.57
C THR A 78 0.97 -6.92 3.23
N LEU A 79 0.71 -7.66 2.16
CA LEU A 79 0.49 -7.11 0.82
C LEU A 79 -1.01 -7.02 0.55
N TYR A 80 -1.47 -5.78 0.37
CA TYR A 80 -2.81 -5.43 -0.06
C TYR A 80 -2.82 -5.18 -1.58
N LEU A 81 -3.76 -5.80 -2.29
CA LEU A 81 -4.03 -5.54 -3.71
C LEU A 81 -5.50 -5.24 -3.93
N SER A 82 -5.78 -4.23 -4.73
CA SER A 82 -7.15 -3.85 -5.05
C SER A 82 -7.25 -3.30 -6.46
N LYS A 83 -8.44 -3.39 -7.06
CA LYS A 83 -8.76 -2.72 -8.32
C LYS A 83 -9.97 -1.81 -8.10
N PRO A 84 -10.12 -0.75 -8.90
CA PRO A 84 -11.32 0.06 -8.92
C PRO A 84 -12.61 -0.75 -8.97
N GLY A 85 -13.47 -0.59 -7.95
CA GLY A 85 -14.77 -1.28 -7.85
C GLY A 85 -14.69 -2.78 -7.53
N GLY A 86 -13.50 -3.33 -7.29
CA GLY A 86 -13.31 -4.71 -6.84
C GLY A 86 -13.26 -4.84 -5.32
N GLN A 87 -13.45 -6.07 -4.83
CA GLN A 87 -13.13 -6.41 -3.45
C GLN A 87 -11.60 -6.49 -3.27
N PRO A 88 -11.04 -5.84 -2.25
CA PRO A 88 -9.61 -5.88 -2.01
C PRO A 88 -9.16 -7.25 -1.49
N LEU A 89 -7.96 -7.65 -1.91
CA LEU A 89 -7.22 -8.76 -1.35
C LEU A 89 -6.26 -8.19 -0.30
N ILE A 90 -6.65 -8.27 0.98
CA ILE A 90 -5.96 -7.57 2.08
C ILE A 90 -4.63 -8.23 2.44
N ASP A 91 -4.58 -9.56 2.38
CA ASP A 91 -3.38 -10.35 2.59
C ASP A 91 -3.23 -11.34 1.43
N VAL A 92 -2.43 -10.95 0.44
CA VAL A 92 -2.16 -11.77 -0.73
C VAL A 92 -1.48 -13.08 -0.35
N GLN A 93 -0.57 -13.08 0.64
CA GLN A 93 0.16 -14.28 1.03
C GLN A 93 -0.81 -15.31 1.64
N ALA A 94 -1.61 -14.90 2.62
CA ALA A 94 -2.59 -15.78 3.27
C ALA A 94 -3.60 -16.35 2.25
N ALA A 95 -4.00 -15.53 1.27
CA ALA A 95 -4.91 -15.97 0.21
C ALA A 95 -4.30 -17.03 -0.72
N ILE A 96 -3.00 -16.92 -1.02
CA ILE A 96 -2.27 -17.91 -1.84
C ILE A 96 -2.13 -19.21 -1.06
N GLU A 97 -1.70 -19.15 0.20
CA GLU A 97 -1.55 -20.31 1.09
C GLU A 97 -2.88 -21.07 1.27
N ALA A 98 -3.98 -20.34 1.46
CA ALA A 98 -5.32 -20.92 1.57
C ALA A 98 -5.80 -21.59 0.27
N LYS A 99 -5.35 -21.13 -0.90
CA LYS A 99 -5.64 -21.79 -2.18
C LYS A 99 -4.79 -23.05 -2.37
N ALA A 100 -3.52 -23.00 -2.02
CA ALA A 100 -2.61 -24.13 -2.12
C ALA A 100 -3.08 -25.31 -1.25
N SER A 101 -3.50 -25.05 -0.01
CA SER A 101 -4.01 -26.10 0.89
C SER A 101 -5.28 -26.79 0.37
N ARG A 102 -6.17 -26.04 -0.31
CA ARG A 102 -7.38 -26.59 -0.95
C ARG A 102 -7.07 -27.45 -2.17
N GLN A 103 -5.99 -27.15 -2.89
CA GLN A 103 -5.57 -27.93 -4.05
C GLN A 103 -4.85 -29.23 -3.62
N GLY A 104 -4.04 -29.20 -2.55
CA GLY A 104 -3.37 -30.38 -2.01
C GLY A 104 -4.32 -31.44 -1.42
N GLY A 105 -5.47 -31.05 -0.89
CA GLY A 105 -6.46 -31.98 -0.31
C GLY A 105 -7.32 -32.74 -1.32
N ARG A 106 -7.22 -32.44 -2.63
CA ARG A 106 -8.06 -33.04 -3.68
C ARG A 106 -7.43 -34.27 -4.35
N GLY A 107 -6.21 -34.66 -3.96
CA GLY A 107 -5.41 -35.71 -4.58
C GLY A 107 -5.31 -37.05 -3.85
N THR A 108 -5.96 -37.25 -2.70
CA THR A 108 -5.78 -38.45 -1.85
C THR A 108 -7.06 -39.29 -1.67
N ARG A 109 -7.99 -39.24 -2.63
CA ARG A 109 -9.14 -40.16 -2.69
C ARG A 109 -9.03 -41.02 -3.94
N GLY A 110 -8.18 -42.04 -3.87
CA GLY A 110 -8.04 -43.12 -4.84
C GLY A 110 -7.83 -44.42 -4.08
#